data_AF-A0A965NXU5-F1
#
_entry.id   AF-A0A965NXU5-F1
#
_cell.length_a   1.000
_cell.length_b   1.000
_cell.length_c   1.000
_cell.angle_alpha   90.00
_cell.angle_beta   90.00
_cell.angle_gamma   90.00
#
_symmetry.space_group_name_H-M   'P 1'
#
loop_
_entity.id
_entity.type
_entity.pdbx_description
1 polymer ?
#
loop_
_entity_poly.entity_id
_entity_poly.type
_entity_poly.pdbx_seq_one_letter_code
_entity_poly.pdbx_strand_id
1 'polypeptide(L)'
;KTVRGNGSRVLAVFEDPYCSFCRTYRKTLTELTNVTIYTYFYPTLRAESETVSRNAWCAKNREEAWNDWMLFGKEPPKAPADCRFPAAKIVELGRSLGVSGTPTSFLADGRRLTGAISRDRLEQVFSSSK
;
A
#
# COMPACT_ATOMS: atom_id res chain seq x y z
N LYS A 1 7.58 3.97 1.73
CA LYS A 1 7.59 4.25 3.18
C LYS A 1 6.96 5.61 3.39
N THR A 2 5.99 5.69 4.29
CA THR A 2 5.35 6.90 4.79
C THR A 2 5.44 6.86 6.31
N VAL A 3 5.75 7.98 6.95
CA VAL A 3 5.78 8.09 8.41
C VAL A 3 4.80 9.17 8.85
N ARG A 4 3.93 8.84 9.80
CA ARG A 4 2.95 9.76 10.38
C ARG A 4 3.13 9.79 11.89
N GLY A 5 3.13 10.98 12.48
CA GLY A 5 3.46 11.15 13.89
C GLY A 5 4.85 10.61 14.22
N ASN A 6 4.98 9.90 15.35
CA ASN A 6 6.27 9.34 15.78
C ASN A 6 6.70 8.06 15.05
N GLY A 7 5.83 7.47 14.22
CA GLY A 7 6.15 6.28 13.42
C GLY A 7 6.37 4.97 14.19
N SER A 8 5.97 4.87 15.47
CA SER A 8 6.31 3.73 16.34
C SER A 8 5.71 2.39 15.90
N ARG A 9 4.63 2.40 15.13
CA ARG A 9 3.92 1.20 14.68
C ARG A 9 4.24 0.92 13.23
N VAL A 10 4.64 -0.31 12.87
CA VAL A 10 5.04 -0.63 11.49
C VAL A 10 4.00 -1.51 10.81
N LEU A 11 3.64 -1.14 9.59
CA LEU A 11 2.73 -1.88 8.75
C LEU A 11 3.29 -1.97 7.32
N ALA A 12 3.40 -3.18 6.79
CA ALA A 12 3.63 -3.42 5.36
C ALA A 12 2.29 -3.71 4.68
N VAL A 13 1.99 -3.07 3.56
CA VAL A 13 0.70 -3.20 2.86
C VAL A 13 0.93 -3.44 1.38
N PHE A 14 0.35 -4.50 0.84
CA PHE A 14 0.28 -4.79 -0.58
C PHE A 14 -1.06 -4.29 -1.14
N GLU A 15 -1.02 -3.37 -2.10
CA GLU A 15 -2.20 -2.77 -2.73
C GLU A 15 -2.07 -2.75 -4.25
N ASP A 16 -3.18 -3.01 -4.94
CA ASP A 16 -3.33 -2.83 -6.38
C ASP A 16 -4.13 -1.53 -6.67
N PRO A 17 -3.77 -0.75 -7.71
CA PRO A 17 -4.41 0.55 -8.00
C PRO A 17 -5.90 0.46 -8.38
N TYR A 18 -6.38 -0.72 -8.77
CA TYR A 18 -7.75 -0.93 -9.26
C TYR A 18 -8.60 -1.80 -8.33
N CYS A 19 -8.04 -2.17 -7.19
CA CYS A 19 -8.71 -2.90 -6.11
C CYS A 19 -9.62 -1.98 -5.30
N SER A 20 -10.94 -2.18 -5.35
CA SER A 20 -11.92 -1.38 -4.59
C SER A 20 -11.69 -1.45 -3.08
N PHE A 21 -11.43 -2.64 -2.54
CA PHE A 21 -11.11 -2.83 -1.11
C PHE A 21 -9.82 -2.12 -0.70
N CYS A 22 -8.85 -1.99 -1.61
CA CYS A 22 -7.60 -1.28 -1.37
C CYS A 22 -7.86 0.21 -1.23
N ARG A 23 -8.81 0.78 -1.99
CA ARG A 23 -9.24 2.18 -1.84
C ARG A 23 -9.89 2.42 -0.49
N THR A 24 -10.78 1.52 -0.06
CA THR A 24 -11.38 1.57 1.28
C THR A 24 -10.31 1.51 2.36
N TYR A 25 -9.39 0.54 2.26
CA TYR A 25 -8.34 0.39 3.26
C TYR A 25 -7.38 1.57 3.28
N ARG A 26 -7.01 2.09 2.10
CA ARG A 26 -6.17 3.28 1.97
C ARG A 26 -6.75 4.47 2.71
N LYS A 27 -8.06 4.70 2.62
CA LYS A 27 -8.72 5.76 3.40
C LYS A 27 -8.46 5.58 4.90
N THR A 28 -8.68 4.37 5.43
CA THR A 28 -8.37 4.05 6.82
C THR A 28 -6.91 4.29 7.18
N LEU A 29 -5.97 3.86 6.32
CA LEU A 29 -4.54 4.07 6.54
C LEU A 29 -4.17 5.56 6.63
N THR A 30 -4.87 6.43 5.89
CA THR A 30 -4.64 7.88 5.98
C THR A 30 -5.18 8.53 7.27
N GLU A 31 -6.01 7.84 8.04
CA GLU A 31 -6.53 8.34 9.32
C GLU A 31 -5.64 7.93 10.50
N LEU A 32 -4.66 7.04 10.29
CA LEU A 32 -3.73 6.60 11.31
C LEU A 32 -2.67 7.66 11.63
N THR A 33 -2.32 7.76 12.90
CA THR A 33 -1.18 8.54 13.42
C THR A 33 -0.10 7.59 13.96
N ASN A 34 1.08 8.07 14.35
CA ASN A 34 2.12 7.25 15.01
C ASN A 34 2.42 5.91 14.30
N VAL A 35 2.50 5.94 12.97
CA VAL A 35 2.63 4.73 12.13
C VAL A 35 3.63 4.97 11.01
N THR A 36 4.42 3.94 10.72
CA THR A 36 5.26 3.80 9.55
C THR A 36 4.62 2.79 8.61
N ILE A 37 4.23 3.22 7.42
CA ILE A 37 3.57 2.39 6.41
C ILE A 37 4.53 2.13 5.23
N TYR A 38 4.80 0.87 4.95
CA TYR A 38 5.47 0.42 3.74
C TYR A 38 4.42 -0.07 2.75
N THR A 39 4.02 0.79 1.82
CA THR A 39 3.16 0.38 0.70
C THR A 39 3.98 -0.26 -0.41
N TYR A 40 3.64 -1.50 -0.71
CA TYR A 40 4.08 -2.26 -1.86
C TYR A 40 2.99 -2.19 -2.93
N PHE A 41 3.29 -1.54 -4.05
CA PHE A 41 2.38 -1.52 -5.18
C PHE A 41 2.43 -2.90 -5.83
N TYR A 42 1.34 -3.65 -5.73
CA TYR A 42 1.24 -5.06 -6.09
C TYR A 42 0.30 -5.19 -7.31
N PRO A 43 0.79 -4.91 -8.53
CA PRO A 43 -0.04 -4.76 -9.72
C PRO A 43 -0.42 -6.12 -10.31
N THR A 44 -1.37 -6.82 -9.71
CA THR A 44 -1.75 -8.19 -10.11
C THR A 44 -3.16 -8.32 -10.65
N LEU A 45 -4.00 -7.28 -10.55
CA LEU A 45 -5.41 -7.38 -10.94
C LEU A 45 -5.66 -7.20 -12.43
N ARG A 46 -4.91 -6.31 -13.11
CA ARG A 46 -5.09 -6.04 -14.53
C ARG A 46 -3.84 -5.47 -15.17
N ALA A 47 -3.79 -5.45 -16.50
CA ALA A 47 -2.64 -5.00 -17.27
C ALA A 47 -2.24 -3.54 -16.95
N GLU A 48 -3.23 -2.65 -16.77
CA GLU A 48 -2.95 -1.25 -16.47
C GLU A 48 -2.44 -1.03 -15.04
N SER A 49 -2.58 -2.02 -14.14
CA SER A 49 -2.14 -1.88 -12.76
C SER A 49 -0.66 -1.53 -12.68
N GLU A 50 0.17 -2.17 -13.51
CA GLU A 50 1.61 -1.91 -13.50
C GLU A 50 1.93 -0.49 -13.98
N THR A 51 1.24 0.00 -15.01
CA THR A 51 1.42 1.35 -15.55
C THR A 51 1.07 2.42 -14.51
N VAL A 52 -0.10 2.32 -13.87
CA VAL A 52 -0.52 3.28 -12.84
C VAL A 52 0.39 3.21 -11.62
N SER A 53 0.74 2.00 -11.17
CA SER A 53 1.69 1.81 -10.08
C SER A 53 3.07 2.40 -10.41
N ARG A 54 3.60 2.20 -11.62
CA ARG A 54 4.85 2.82 -12.07
C ARG A 54 4.74 4.34 -12.05
N ASN A 55 3.70 4.92 -12.63
CA ASN A 55 3.48 6.37 -12.66
C ASN A 55 3.49 6.97 -11.25
N ALA A 56 2.72 6.40 -10.32
CA ALA A 56 2.72 6.85 -8.93
C ALA A 56 4.07 6.60 -8.23
N TRP A 57 4.73 5.48 -8.50
CA TRP A 57 6.02 5.12 -7.89
C TRP A 57 7.13 6.10 -8.25
N CYS A 58 7.07 6.63 -9.46
CA CYS A 58 8.03 7.54 -10.06
C CYS A 58 7.68 9.02 -9.85
N ALA A 59 6.51 9.32 -9.27
CA ALA A 59 6.11 10.69 -9.00
C ALA A 59 7.05 11.37 -8.00
N LYS A 60 7.19 12.69 -8.11
CA LYS A 60 7.97 13.52 -7.18
C LYS A 60 7.56 13.28 -5.73
N ASN A 61 6.24 13.21 -5.48
CA ASN A 61 5.66 12.77 -4.23
C ASN A 61 4.87 11.47 -4.44
N ARG A 62 5.52 10.35 -4.17
CA ARG A 62 4.95 9.00 -4.35
C ARG A 62 3.69 8.77 -3.51
N GLU A 63 3.69 9.22 -2.25
CA GLU A 63 2.56 9.02 -1.36
C GLU A 63 1.34 9.80 -1.86
N GLU A 64 1.53 11.08 -2.17
CA GLU A 64 0.46 11.94 -2.67
C GLU A 64 -0.11 11.41 -3.98
N ALA A 65 0.75 11.06 -4.96
CA ALA A 65 0.29 10.51 -6.24
C ALA A 65 -0.51 9.21 -6.08
N TRP A 66 -0.12 8.35 -5.13
CA TRP A 66 -0.85 7.13 -4.83
C TRP A 66 -2.18 7.41 -4.12
N ASN A 67 -2.20 8.31 -3.13
CA ASN A 67 -3.42 8.69 -2.44
C ASN A 67 -4.41 9.40 -3.39
N ASP A 68 -3.92 10.29 -4.26
CA ASP A 68 -4.72 10.99 -5.28
C ASP A 68 -5.44 10.00 -6.18
N TRP A 69 -4.72 9.00 -6.67
CA TRP A 69 -5.30 7.97 -7.50
C TRP A 69 -6.29 7.10 -6.72
N MET A 70 -5.89 6.60 -5.56
CA MET A 70 -6.67 5.62 -4.78
C MET A 70 -7.92 6.21 -4.15
N LEU A 71 -7.85 7.45 -3.68
CA LEU A 71 -8.94 8.10 -2.94
C LEU A 71 -9.80 9.01 -3.82
N PHE A 72 -9.22 9.64 -4.82
CA PHE A 72 -9.90 10.70 -5.60
C PHE A 72 -9.98 10.38 -7.10
N GLY A 73 -9.37 9.29 -7.56
CA GLY A 73 -9.37 8.92 -8.98
C GLY A 73 -8.53 9.84 -9.87
N LYS A 74 -7.66 10.66 -9.28
CA LYS A 74 -6.76 11.54 -10.02
C LYS A 74 -5.55 10.74 -10.47
N GLU A 75 -5.42 10.51 -11.78
CA GLU A 75 -4.34 9.68 -12.32
C GLU A 75 -2.95 10.32 -12.07
N PRO A 76 -1.96 9.49 -11.70
CA PRO A 76 -0.59 9.96 -11.54
C PRO A 76 0.01 10.33 -12.90
N PRO A 77 0.87 11.37 -12.96
CA PRO A 77 1.51 11.77 -14.20
C PRO A 77 2.36 10.62 -14.75
N LYS A 78 2.51 10.60 -16.09
CA LYS A 78 3.32 9.59 -16.77
C LYS A 78 4.74 9.57 -16.19
N ALA A 79 5.21 8.38 -15.82
CA ALA A 79 6.56 8.20 -15.32
C ALA A 79 7.60 8.59 -16.39
N PRO A 80 8.75 9.16 -15.97
CA PRO A 80 9.92 9.28 -16.82
C PRO A 80 10.35 7.94 -17.42
N ALA A 81 10.97 7.98 -18.61
CA ALA A 81 11.41 6.80 -19.33
C ALA A 81 12.45 5.98 -18.55
N ASP A 82 13.36 6.66 -17.85
CA ASP A 82 14.44 6.10 -17.04
C ASP A 82 13.98 5.58 -15.66
N CYS A 83 12.74 5.83 -15.26
CA CYS A 83 12.27 5.39 -13.96
C CYS A 83 12.25 3.86 -13.84
N ARG A 84 12.76 3.35 -12.71
CA ARG A 84 12.75 1.93 -12.37
C ARG A 84 11.73 1.63 -11.27
N PHE A 85 10.60 1.06 -11.68
CA PHE A 85 9.63 0.47 -10.76
C PHE A 85 9.88 -1.05 -10.67
N PRO A 86 10.25 -1.62 -9.51
CA PRO A 86 10.62 -3.03 -9.40
C PRO A 86 9.39 -3.94 -9.28
N ALA A 87 8.44 -3.84 -10.22
CA ALA A 87 7.16 -4.57 -10.21
C ALA A 87 7.35 -6.08 -9.97
N ALA A 88 8.20 -6.72 -10.77
CA ALA A 88 8.46 -8.16 -10.68
C ALA A 88 8.95 -8.61 -9.28
N LYS A 89 9.86 -7.85 -8.67
CA LYS A 89 10.38 -8.16 -7.33
C LYS A 89 9.31 -8.01 -6.25
N ILE A 90 8.45 -7.00 -6.36
CA ILE A 90 7.34 -6.79 -5.43
C ILE A 90 6.32 -7.91 -5.57
N VAL A 91 6.00 -8.31 -6.81
CA VAL A 91 5.09 -9.43 -7.09
C VAL A 91 5.65 -10.74 -6.55
N GLU A 92 6.93 -11.02 -6.80
CA GLU A 92 7.63 -12.20 -6.27
C GLU A 92 7.61 -12.23 -4.74
N LEU A 93 7.93 -11.10 -4.08
CA LEU A 93 7.87 -10.98 -2.62
C LEU A 93 6.45 -11.25 -2.09
N GLY A 94 5.43 -10.65 -2.69
CA GLY A 94 4.06 -10.91 -2.26
C GLY A 94 3.68 -12.38 -2.43
N ARG A 95 4.06 -13.01 -3.54
CA ARG A 95 3.86 -14.46 -3.76
C ARG A 95 4.59 -15.32 -2.74
N SER A 96 5.85 -15.02 -2.42
CA SER A 96 6.61 -15.79 -1.42
C SER A 96 6.02 -15.63 -0.01
N LEU A 97 5.40 -14.49 0.27
CA LEU A 97 4.63 -14.25 1.49
C LEU A 97 3.19 -14.79 1.40
N GLY A 98 2.80 -15.47 0.32
CA GLY A 98 1.45 -16.02 0.16
C GLY A 98 0.34 -14.97 0.04
N VAL A 99 0.64 -13.80 -0.52
CA VAL A 99 -0.33 -12.76 -0.87
C VAL A 99 -1.08 -13.18 -2.15
N SER A 100 -2.27 -13.75 -1.97
CA SER A 100 -3.16 -14.17 -3.06
C SER A 100 -4.21 -13.13 -3.44
N GLY A 101 -4.34 -12.05 -2.66
CA GLY A 101 -5.30 -10.98 -2.91
C GLY A 101 -4.91 -9.68 -2.23
N THR A 102 -5.48 -8.57 -2.70
CA THR A 102 -5.24 -7.23 -2.17
C THR A 102 -6.53 -6.62 -1.62
N PRO A 103 -6.46 -5.80 -0.56
CA PRO A 103 -5.24 -5.50 0.18
C PRO A 103 -4.86 -6.65 1.12
N THR A 104 -3.56 -6.85 1.31
CA THR A 104 -3.03 -7.71 2.38
C THR A 104 -1.95 -6.92 3.10
N SER A 105 -1.96 -6.94 4.43
CA SER A 105 -0.96 -6.26 5.24
C SER A 105 -0.32 -7.17 6.29
N PHE A 106 0.86 -6.76 6.74
CA PHE A 106 1.66 -7.46 7.73
C PHE A 106 2.13 -6.47 8.80
N LEU A 107 1.98 -6.86 10.06
CA LEU A 107 2.51 -6.15 11.20
C LEU A 107 4.00 -6.47 11.38
N ALA A 108 4.70 -5.67 12.21
CA ALA A 108 6.11 -5.88 12.54
C ALA A 108 6.40 -7.26 13.15
N ASP A 109 5.44 -7.81 13.88
CA ASP A 109 5.49 -9.13 14.53
C ASP A 109 5.16 -10.30 13.58
N GLY A 110 4.95 -10.02 12.29
CA GLY A 110 4.66 -11.01 11.26
C GLY A 110 3.19 -11.40 11.12
N ARG A 111 2.30 -10.93 12.01
CA ARG A 111 0.86 -11.18 11.87
C ARG A 111 0.33 -10.59 10.56
N ARG A 112 -0.45 -11.40 9.85
CA ARG A 112 -1.08 -11.03 8.57
C ARG A 112 -2.52 -10.54 8.79
N LEU A 113 -2.90 -9.51 8.06
CA LEU A 113 -4.27 -9.01 7.96
C LEU A 113 -4.68 -9.05 6.48
N THR A 114 -5.79 -9.73 6.19
CA THR A 114 -6.31 -9.86 4.82
C THR A 114 -7.54 -8.99 4.64
N GLY A 115 -7.61 -8.27 3.52
CA GLY A 115 -8.73 -7.38 3.20
C GLY A 115 -8.61 -6.00 3.85
N ALA A 116 -9.65 -5.19 3.65
CA ALA A 116 -9.72 -3.86 4.23
C ALA A 116 -10.04 -3.95 5.72
N ILE A 117 -9.15 -3.41 6.55
CA ILE A 117 -9.29 -3.44 8.01
C ILE A 117 -9.73 -2.06 8.50
N SER A 118 -10.74 -2.00 9.37
CA SER A 118 -11.20 -0.75 9.97
C SER A 118 -10.15 -0.13 10.90
N ARG A 119 -10.28 1.17 11.15
CA ARG A 119 -9.37 1.91 12.04
C ARG A 119 -9.33 1.28 13.43
N ASP A 120 -10.50 1.04 14.03
CA ASP A 120 -10.60 0.50 15.38
C ASP A 120 -9.97 -0.89 15.48
N ARG A 121 -10.12 -1.72 14.45
CA ARG A 121 -9.47 -3.03 14.42
C ARG A 121 -7.96 -2.91 14.28
N LEU A 122 -7.45 -1.96 13.49
CA LEU A 122 -6.01 -1.67 13.40
C LEU A 122 -5.45 -1.23 14.76
N GLU A 123 -6.15 -0.34 15.46
CA GLU A 123 -5.76 0.12 16.79
C GLU A 123 -5.73 -1.04 17.81
N GLN A 124 -6.72 -1.95 17.77
CA GLN A 124 -6.73 -3.16 18.60
C GLN A 124 -5.57 -4.12 18.30
N VAL A 125 -5.21 -4.32 17.02
CA VAL A 125 -4.09 -5.21 16.70
C VAL A 125 -2.76 -4.56 17.05
N PHE A 126 -2.61 -3.24 16.88
CA PHE A 126 -1.39 -2.55 17.30
C PHE A 126 -1.17 -2.57 18.81
N SER A 127 -2.22 -2.44 19.62
CA SER A 127 -2.09 -2.52 21.08
C SER A 127 -1.77 -3.92 21.60
N SER A 128 -2.03 -4.96 20.79
CA SER A 128 -1.70 -6.35 21.11
C SER A 128 -0.34 -6.81 20.57
N SER A 129 0.32 -5.99 19.74
CA SER A 129 1.73 -6.23 19.36
C SER A 129 2.62 -5.82 20.54
N LYS A 130 3.34 -6.79 21.11
CA LYS A 130 4.41 -6.52 22.08
C LYS A 130 5.72 -6.20 21.37
#